data_AF-A0AAF0U4A4-F1
#
_entry.id   AF-A0AAF0U4A4-F1
#
_cell.length_a   1.000
_cell.length_b   1.000
_cell.length_c   1.000
_cell.angle_alpha   90.00
_cell.angle_beta   90.00
_cell.angle_gamma   90.00
#
_symmetry.space_group_name_H-M   'P 1'
#
loop_
_entity.id
_entity.type
_entity.pdbx_description
1 polymer ?
#
loop_
_entity_poly.entity_id
_entity_poly.type
_entity_poly.pdbx_seq_one_letter_code
_entity_poly.pdbx_strand_id
1 'polypeptide(L)'
;FDDPNGPKILHFFLETGVVPSCLECMDLCDELSRKVATLIVMKILMQEKGMSYCCATPECFYSIVQVLYRLVQKITEKPCLLHLMYVIQLSSISLLDLLFDQPSQCRPSEAFISKVPPQLFDNTFKDILRDDHETAWMLQVLHFNVYGRLFSAE
;
A
#
# COMPACT_ATOMS: atom_id res chain seq x y z
N PHE A 1 -14.16 7.32 -4.55
CA PHE A 1 -15.22 7.72 -3.58
C PHE A 1 -15.90 8.94 -4.16
N ASP A 2 -16.30 8.82 -5.43
CA ASP A 2 -16.36 9.98 -6.34
C ASP A 2 -17.80 10.49 -6.54
N ASP A 3 -18.68 10.04 -5.64
CA ASP A 3 -20.07 10.48 -5.50
C ASP A 3 -20.15 11.56 -4.39
N PRO A 4 -21.14 12.48 -4.42
CA PRO A 4 -21.39 13.46 -3.36
C PRO A 4 -21.46 12.87 -1.93
N ASN A 5 -21.76 11.58 -1.75
CA ASN A 5 -21.76 10.93 -0.45
C ASN A 5 -20.42 10.30 -0.04
N GLY A 6 -19.43 10.27 -0.93
CA GLY A 6 -18.10 9.67 -0.70
C GLY A 6 -17.41 10.15 0.58
N PRO A 7 -17.36 11.46 0.87
CA PRO A 7 -16.75 11.97 2.11
C PRO A 7 -17.47 11.51 3.39
N LYS A 8 -18.79 11.31 3.36
CA LYS A 8 -19.56 10.82 4.51
C LYS A 8 -19.30 9.34 4.77
N ILE A 9 -19.22 8.54 3.71
CA ILE A 9 -18.89 7.11 3.81
C ILE A 9 -17.46 6.94 4.32
N LEU A 10 -16.53 7.75 3.82
CA LEU A 10 -15.15 7.77 4.31
C LEU A 10 -15.12 8.07 5.82
N HIS A 11 -15.78 9.16 6.26
CA HIS A 11 -15.84 9.52 7.69
C HIS A 11 -16.39 8.37 8.54
N PHE A 12 -17.49 7.75 8.09
CA PHE A 12 -18.08 6.60 8.76
C PHE A 12 -17.10 5.42 8.86
N PHE A 13 -16.35 5.09 7.80
CA PHE A 13 -15.36 4.00 7.85
C PHE A 13 -14.19 4.28 8.81
N LEU A 14 -13.78 5.54 8.94
CA LEU A 14 -12.72 5.95 9.87
C LEU A 14 -13.19 5.91 11.33
N GLU A 15 -14.44 6.31 11.61
CA GLU A 15 -15.00 6.30 12.97
C GLU A 15 -15.39 4.90 13.46
N THR A 16 -15.82 4.02 12.58
CA THR A 16 -16.38 2.71 12.94
C THR A 16 -15.35 1.58 13.04
N GLY A 17 -14.07 1.86 12.84
CA GLY A 17 -13.02 0.84 12.93
C GLY A 17 -13.02 -0.15 11.75
N VAL A 18 -13.52 0.26 10.59
CA VAL A 18 -13.49 -0.55 9.36
C VAL A 18 -12.04 -0.77 8.89
N VAL A 19 -11.17 0.22 9.03
CA VAL A 19 -9.76 0.12 8.62
C VAL A 19 -9.02 -1.02 9.35
N PRO A 20 -8.99 -1.09 10.70
CA PRO A 20 -8.42 -2.23 11.42
C PRO A 20 -9.01 -3.58 11.01
N SER A 21 -10.34 -3.64 10.85
CA SER A 21 -11.05 -4.86 10.46
C SER A 21 -10.65 -5.33 9.06
N CYS A 22 -10.51 -4.41 8.10
CA CYS A 22 -10.06 -4.72 6.76
C CYS A 22 -8.58 -5.15 6.74
N LEU A 23 -7.72 -4.55 7.55
CA LEU A 23 -6.32 -4.97 7.67
C LEU A 23 -6.20 -6.40 8.22
N GLU A 24 -7.03 -6.77 9.21
CA GLU A 24 -7.11 -8.14 9.70
C GLU A 24 -7.62 -9.10 8.61
N CYS A 25 -8.67 -8.70 7.87
CA CYS A 25 -9.20 -9.50 6.76
C CYS A 25 -8.18 -9.69 5.63
N MET A 26 -7.37 -8.67 5.34
CA MET A 26 -6.29 -8.75 4.36
C MET A 26 -5.25 -9.81 4.73
N ASP A 27 -5.07 -10.09 6.02
CA ASP A 27 -4.11 -11.08 6.47
C ASP A 27 -4.73 -12.49 6.57
N LEU A 28 -5.84 -12.61 7.29
CA LEU A 28 -6.38 -13.89 7.77
C LEU A 28 -7.43 -14.53 6.85
N CYS A 29 -8.15 -13.74 6.05
CA CYS A 29 -9.30 -14.26 5.31
C CYS A 29 -8.92 -15.00 4.01
N ASP A 30 -9.92 -15.63 3.39
CA ASP A 30 -9.81 -16.29 2.09
C ASP A 30 -9.50 -15.30 0.95
N GLU A 31 -9.15 -15.82 -0.22
CA GLU A 31 -8.69 -15.02 -1.36
C GLU A 31 -9.69 -13.93 -1.76
N LEU A 32 -11.00 -14.22 -1.78
CA LEU A 32 -12.01 -13.27 -2.21
C LEU A 32 -12.18 -12.14 -1.19
N SER A 33 -12.36 -12.48 0.08
CA SER A 33 -12.50 -11.48 1.16
C SER A 33 -11.24 -10.62 1.28
N ARG A 34 -10.06 -11.22 1.08
CA ARG A 34 -8.79 -10.51 1.02
C ARG A 34 -8.77 -9.48 -0.11
N LYS A 35 -9.19 -9.84 -1.33
CA LYS A 35 -9.30 -8.91 -2.48
C LYS A 35 -10.17 -7.71 -2.14
N VAL A 36 -11.35 -7.98 -1.57
CA VAL A 36 -12.30 -6.93 -1.20
C VAL A 36 -11.73 -6.03 -0.10
N ALA A 37 -11.13 -6.62 0.94
CA ALA A 37 -10.52 -5.86 2.03
C ALA A 37 -9.34 -4.99 1.55
N THR A 38 -8.45 -5.53 0.71
CA THR A 38 -7.36 -4.76 0.09
C THR A 38 -7.91 -3.58 -0.72
N LEU A 39 -8.98 -3.81 -1.51
CA LEU A 39 -9.59 -2.77 -2.31
C LEU A 39 -10.23 -1.67 -1.45
N ILE A 40 -10.87 -2.02 -0.34
CA ILE A 40 -11.45 -1.05 0.61
C ILE A 40 -10.35 -0.17 1.19
N VAL A 41 -9.28 -0.77 1.74
CA VAL A 41 -8.16 -0.02 2.33
C VAL A 41 -7.49 0.85 1.27
N MET A 42 -7.32 0.35 0.05
CA MET A 42 -6.77 1.13 -1.06
C MET A 42 -7.63 2.34 -1.38
N LYS A 43 -8.94 2.16 -1.52
CA LYS A 43 -9.84 3.29 -1.77
C LYS A 43 -9.77 4.30 -0.64
N ILE A 44 -9.62 3.89 0.62
CA ILE A 44 -9.49 4.79 1.77
C ILE A 44 -8.19 5.59 1.67
N LEU A 45 -7.06 4.94 1.40
CA LEU A 45 -5.75 5.58 1.26
C LEU A 45 -5.66 6.49 0.03
N MET A 46 -6.43 6.23 -1.03
CA MET A 46 -6.55 7.16 -2.16
C MET A 46 -7.27 8.47 -1.80
N GLN A 47 -7.88 8.57 -0.62
CA GLN A 47 -8.51 9.80 -0.13
C GLN A 47 -7.57 10.50 0.86
N GLU A 48 -7.34 11.79 0.68
CA GLU A 48 -6.48 12.63 1.55
C GLU A 48 -6.81 12.44 3.05
N LYS A 49 -8.09 12.50 3.43
CA LYS A 49 -8.52 12.30 4.84
C LYS A 49 -8.30 10.86 5.34
N GLY A 50 -8.50 9.86 4.49
CA GLY A 50 -8.30 8.46 4.87
C GLY A 50 -6.82 8.15 5.07
N MET A 51 -5.98 8.73 4.21
CA MET A 51 -4.54 8.66 4.29
C MET A 51 -4.02 9.35 5.56
N SER A 52 -4.46 10.59 5.82
CA SER A 52 -4.12 11.32 7.06
C SER A 52 -4.51 10.55 8.32
N TYR A 53 -5.66 9.87 8.33
CA TYR A 53 -6.07 9.02 9.45
C TYR A 53 -5.15 7.80 9.62
N CYS A 54 -4.85 7.08 8.53
CA CYS A 54 -4.00 5.90 8.55
C CYS A 54 -2.54 6.22 8.95
N CYS A 55 -2.07 7.42 8.60
CA CYS A 55 -0.76 7.94 8.94
C CYS A 55 -0.74 8.79 10.23
N ALA A 56 -1.87 8.90 10.95
CA ALA A 56 -1.98 9.73 12.15
C ALA A 56 -1.05 9.26 13.28
N THR A 57 -0.76 7.96 13.33
CA THR A 57 0.16 7.35 14.31
C THR A 57 1.16 6.42 13.62
N PRO A 58 2.40 6.33 14.12
CA PRO A 58 3.39 5.42 13.56
C PRO A 58 2.98 3.94 13.68
N GLU A 59 2.19 3.57 14.70
CA GLU A 59 1.70 2.20 14.91
C GLU A 59 0.69 1.77 13.83
N CYS A 60 -0.25 2.65 13.48
CA CYS A 60 -1.19 2.41 12.38
C CYS A 60 -0.45 2.22 11.05
N PHE A 61 0.51 3.10 10.79
CA PHE A 61 1.33 3.03 9.60
C PHE A 61 2.12 1.71 9.52
N TYR A 62 2.81 1.35 10.62
CA TYR A 62 3.56 0.09 10.69
C TYR A 62 2.67 -1.13 10.44
N SER A 63 1.45 -1.14 11.00
CA SER A 63 0.48 -2.22 10.82
C SER A 63 0.11 -2.41 9.34
N ILE A 64 -0.13 -1.31 8.62
CA ILE A 64 -0.44 -1.33 7.18
C ILE A 64 0.74 -1.92 6.39
N VAL A 65 1.96 -1.46 6.67
CA VAL A 65 3.19 -1.92 6.00
C VAL A 65 3.46 -3.40 6.26
N GLN A 66 3.20 -3.87 7.49
CA GLN A 66 3.41 -5.26 7.85
C GLN A 66 2.40 -6.19 7.16
N VAL A 67 1.14 -5.78 7.04
CA VAL A 67 0.11 -6.51 6.30
C VAL A 67 0.44 -6.52 4.80
N LEU A 68 0.88 -5.39 4.25
CA LEU A 68 1.37 -5.29 2.87
C LEU A 68 2.49 -6.28 2.57
N TYR A 69 3.48 -6.35 3.45
CA TYR A 69 4.60 -7.28 3.30
C TYR A 69 4.12 -8.74 3.20
N ARG A 70 3.22 -9.14 4.11
CA ARG A 70 2.63 -10.50 4.10
C ARG A 70 1.77 -10.75 2.87
N LEU A 71 1.07 -9.74 2.36
CA LEU A 71 0.29 -9.85 1.13
C LEU A 71 1.18 -10.12 -0.08
N VAL A 72 2.32 -9.42 -0.21
CA VAL A 72 3.24 -9.68 -1.32
C VAL A 72 3.77 -11.11 -1.27
N GLN A 73 4.16 -11.60 -0.09
CA GLN A 73 4.61 -13.00 0.06
C GLN A 73 3.54 -13.99 -0.41
N LYS A 74 2.27 -13.77 -0.05
CA LYS A 74 1.14 -14.63 -0.47
C LYS A 74 0.87 -14.55 -1.98
N ILE A 75 1.06 -13.38 -2.59
CA ILE A 75 0.91 -13.21 -4.05
C ILE A 75 2.05 -13.92 -4.79
N THR A 76 3.26 -13.98 -4.23
CA THR A 76 4.37 -14.76 -4.81
C THR A 76 4.04 -16.25 -4.87
N GLU A 77 3.35 -16.79 -3.85
CA GLU A 77 2.91 -18.20 -3.86
C GLU A 77 1.77 -18.45 -4.87
N LYS A 78 0.81 -17.52 -4.95
CA LYS A 78 -0.32 -17.62 -5.88
C LYS A 78 -0.52 -16.29 -6.63
N PRO A 79 0.06 -16.15 -7.83
CA PRO A 79 0.05 -14.88 -8.53
C PRO A 79 -1.35 -14.51 -9.02
N CYS A 80 -1.77 -13.28 -8.72
CA CYS A 80 -3.01 -12.69 -9.21
C CYS A 80 -2.79 -11.21 -9.56
N LEU A 81 -2.95 -10.87 -10.85
CA LEU A 81 -2.64 -9.54 -11.40
C LEU A 81 -3.40 -8.42 -10.68
N LEU A 82 -4.72 -8.57 -10.48
CA LEU A 82 -5.53 -7.56 -9.79
C LEU A 82 -5.07 -7.33 -8.35
N HIS A 83 -4.71 -8.40 -7.65
CA HIS A 83 -4.19 -8.31 -6.28
C HIS A 83 -2.84 -7.61 -6.23
N LEU A 84 -1.97 -7.94 -7.19
CA LEU A 84 -0.65 -7.32 -7.33
C LEU A 84 -0.77 -5.82 -7.63
N MET A 85 -1.66 -5.43 -8.54
CA MET A 85 -1.92 -4.03 -8.87
C MET A 85 -2.35 -3.23 -7.63
N TYR A 86 -3.30 -3.76 -6.85
CA TYR A 86 -3.75 -3.10 -5.62
C TYR A 86 -2.63 -3.00 -4.58
N VAL A 87 -1.81 -4.03 -4.43
CA VAL A 87 -0.70 -4.02 -3.48
C VAL A 87 0.40 -3.05 -3.90
N ILE A 88 0.73 -2.96 -5.19
CA ILE A 88 1.69 -1.98 -5.72
C ILE A 88 1.15 -0.55 -5.53
N GLN A 89 -0.13 -0.31 -5.83
CA GLN A 89 -0.77 0.98 -5.61
C GLN A 89 -0.75 1.38 -4.13
N LEU A 90 -1.19 0.50 -3.24
CA LEU A 90 -1.20 0.74 -1.80
C LEU A 90 0.21 1.01 -1.26
N SER A 91 1.19 0.24 -1.74
CA SER A 91 2.59 0.40 -1.38
C SER A 91 3.10 1.76 -1.88
N SER A 92 2.86 2.11 -3.13
CA SER A 92 3.28 3.40 -3.70
C SER A 92 2.67 4.58 -2.97
N ILE A 93 1.37 4.55 -2.64
CA ILE A 93 0.67 5.63 -1.93
C ILE A 93 1.22 5.77 -0.52
N SER A 94 1.32 4.65 0.22
CA SER A 94 1.87 4.65 1.58
C SER A 94 3.33 5.12 1.63
N LEU A 95 4.12 4.81 0.58
CA LEU A 95 5.52 5.25 0.45
C LEU A 95 5.63 6.71 0.04
N LEU A 96 4.80 7.16 -0.90
CA LEU A 96 4.81 8.54 -1.38
C LEU A 96 4.44 9.49 -0.23
N ASP A 97 3.48 9.11 0.61
CA ASP A 97 3.07 9.97 1.72
C ASP A 97 4.15 10.09 2.82
N LEU A 98 4.82 8.98 3.15
CA LEU A 98 6.04 9.01 3.98
C LEU A 98 7.11 9.97 3.42
N LEU A 99 7.18 10.07 2.09
CA LEU A 99 8.19 10.86 1.39
C LEU A 99 7.78 12.33 1.21
N PHE A 100 6.49 12.64 1.16
CA PHE A 100 5.98 13.98 0.81
C PHE A 100 5.41 14.76 2.00
N ASP A 101 4.83 14.13 3.03
CA ASP A 101 4.05 14.87 4.04
C ASP A 101 4.45 14.67 5.50
N GLN A 102 5.75 14.54 5.82
CA GLN A 102 6.28 14.88 7.16
C GLN A 102 7.76 15.29 7.11
N PRO A 103 8.10 16.59 7.17
CA PRO A 103 9.50 17.05 7.26
C PRO A 103 10.19 16.69 8.59
N SER A 104 9.49 16.14 9.58
CA SER A 104 9.94 16.24 10.98
C SER A 104 10.07 14.94 11.77
N GLN A 105 9.40 13.82 11.44
CA GLN A 105 9.39 12.66 12.36
C GLN A 105 9.48 11.25 11.76
N CYS A 106 9.24 11.04 10.47
CA CYS A 106 9.44 9.73 9.84
C CYS A 106 10.08 9.91 8.47
N ARG A 107 11.40 10.16 8.44
CA ARG A 107 12.17 9.75 7.26
C ARG A 107 11.89 8.26 7.04
N PRO A 108 11.76 7.77 5.80
CA PRO A 108 11.75 6.33 5.55
C PRO A 108 13.06 5.78 6.12
N SER A 109 12.98 5.21 7.32
CA SER A 109 14.12 4.65 8.01
C SER A 109 14.62 3.46 7.17
N GLU A 110 15.90 3.13 7.25
CA GLU A 110 16.41 1.89 6.64
C GLU A 110 15.58 0.67 7.05
N ALA A 111 15.00 0.70 8.26
CA ALA A 111 14.05 -0.30 8.73
C ALA A 111 12.82 -0.41 7.82
N PHE A 112 12.29 0.69 7.28
CA PHE A 112 11.19 0.67 6.32
C PHE A 112 11.63 0.15 4.94
N ILE A 113 12.80 0.54 4.43
CA ILE A 113 13.34 0.01 3.17
C ILE A 113 13.53 -1.51 3.26
N SER A 114 14.00 -2.01 4.41
CA SER A 114 14.12 -3.45 4.68
C SER A 114 12.77 -4.19 4.73
N LYS A 115 11.66 -3.47 4.91
CA LYS A 115 10.30 -4.01 4.97
C LYS A 115 9.58 -3.92 3.63
N VAL A 116 10.16 -3.26 2.62
CA VAL A 116 9.64 -3.38 1.26
C VAL A 116 9.99 -4.78 0.75
N PRO A 117 9.01 -5.58 0.31
CA PRO A 117 9.26 -6.93 -0.15
C PRO A 117 10.25 -6.93 -1.31
N PRO A 118 11.35 -7.71 -1.24
CA PRO A 118 12.31 -7.81 -2.34
C PRO A 118 11.65 -8.33 -3.63
N GLN A 119 10.53 -9.05 -3.51
CA GLN A 119 9.75 -9.57 -4.64
C GLN A 119 9.15 -8.47 -5.53
N LEU A 120 8.98 -7.25 -5.00
CA LEU A 120 8.55 -6.09 -5.81
C LEU A 120 9.71 -5.52 -6.63
N PHE A 121 10.96 -5.85 -6.29
CA PHE A 121 12.15 -5.34 -6.94
C PHE A 121 12.91 -6.41 -7.73
N ASP A 122 12.65 -7.68 -7.45
CA ASP A 122 13.13 -8.78 -8.26
C ASP A 122 12.19 -9.03 -9.45
N ASN A 123 12.66 -9.80 -10.42
CA ASN A 123 11.87 -10.09 -11.62
C ASN A 123 10.70 -11.08 -11.37
N THR A 124 10.30 -11.34 -10.11
CA THR A 124 9.25 -12.31 -9.74
C THR A 124 7.92 -12.01 -10.43
N PHE A 125 7.55 -10.73 -10.54
CA PHE A 125 6.27 -10.34 -11.14
C PHE A 125 6.36 -9.99 -12.63
N LYS A 126 7.53 -10.12 -13.26
CA LYS A 126 7.77 -9.68 -14.64
C LYS A 126 6.84 -10.36 -15.66
N ASP A 127 6.60 -11.66 -15.50
CA ASP A 127 5.76 -12.42 -16.42
C ASP A 127 4.27 -12.08 -16.27
N ILE A 128 3.82 -11.76 -15.05
CA ILE A 128 2.43 -11.40 -14.75
C ILE A 128 2.14 -9.97 -15.21
N LEU A 129 3.14 -9.08 -15.09
CA LEU A 129 3.05 -7.67 -15.48
C LEU A 129 3.32 -7.42 -16.98
N ARG A 130 3.62 -8.46 -17.76
CA ARG A 130 4.05 -8.31 -19.16
C ARG A 130 3.04 -7.53 -20.01
N ASP A 131 1.75 -7.77 -19.80
CA ASP A 131 0.68 -7.17 -20.58
C ASP A 131 0.00 -5.99 -19.82
N ASP A 132 0.36 -5.75 -18.56
CA ASP A 132 -0.17 -4.66 -17.72
C ASP A 132 0.86 -3.54 -17.54
N HIS A 133 0.81 -2.61 -18.49
CA HIS A 133 1.74 -1.48 -18.57
C HIS A 133 1.54 -0.46 -17.45
N GLU A 134 0.32 -0.34 -16.90
CA GLU A 134 0.02 0.61 -15.83
C GLU A 134 0.66 0.13 -14.52
N THR A 135 0.46 -1.15 -14.18
CA THR A 135 1.06 -1.73 -12.98
C THR A 135 2.58 -1.81 -13.07
N ALA A 136 3.11 -2.13 -14.25
CA ALA A 136 4.56 -2.08 -14.49
C ALA A 136 5.13 -0.67 -14.30
N TRP A 137 4.44 0.37 -14.78
CA TRP A 137 4.83 1.76 -14.56
C TRP A 137 4.79 2.15 -13.09
N MET A 138 3.73 1.77 -12.36
CA MET A 138 3.63 2.05 -10.92
C MET A 138 4.76 1.38 -10.12
N LEU A 139 5.16 0.16 -10.50
CA LEU A 139 6.31 -0.51 -9.91
C LEU A 139 7.63 0.22 -10.21
N GLN A 140 7.79 0.76 -11.42
CA GLN A 140 8.94 1.59 -11.77
C GLN A 140 8.99 2.89 -10.98
N VAL A 141 7.85 3.55 -10.80
CA VAL A 141 7.73 4.76 -9.95
C VAL A 141 8.09 4.43 -8.50
N LEU A 142 7.62 3.29 -7.98
CA LEU A 142 7.99 2.81 -6.65
C LEU A 142 9.51 2.61 -6.54
N HIS A 143 10.12 1.92 -7.50
CA HIS A 143 11.56 1.70 -7.55
C HIS A 143 12.34 3.02 -7.61
N PHE A 144 11.93 3.94 -8.48
CA PHE A 144 12.55 5.26 -8.59
C PHE A 144 12.44 6.06 -7.29
N ASN A 145 11.30 6.04 -6.61
CA ASN A 145 11.12 6.78 -5.37
C ASN A 145 11.95 6.21 -4.20
N VAL A 146 12.10 4.89 -4.14
CA VAL A 146 12.91 4.21 -3.11
C VAL A 146 14.40 4.41 -3.38
N TYR A 147 14.88 4.16 -4.61
CA TYR A 147 16.30 4.24 -4.96
C TYR A 147 16.77 5.67 -5.27
N GLY A 148 15.96 6.50 -5.91
CA GLY A 148 16.32 7.87 -6.29
C GLY A 148 16.57 8.81 -5.10
N ARG A 149 15.97 8.52 -3.94
CA ARG A 149 16.22 9.26 -2.69
C ARG A 149 17.36 8.68 -1.83
N LEU A 150 17.71 7.39 -1.99
CA LEU A 150 18.92 6.82 -1.38
C LEU A 150 20.19 7.49 -1.94
N PHE A 151 20.21 7.76 -3.26
CA PHE A 151 21.35 8.41 -3.93
C PHE A 151 21.33 9.94 -3.94
N SER A 152 20.21 10.58 -3.55
CA SER A 152 20.16 12.05 -3.35
C SER A 152 20.53 12.48 -1.93
N ALA A 153 20.92 11.52 -1.07
CA ALA A 153 21.35 11.77 0.30
C ALA A 153 22.89 11.75 0.45
N GLU A 154 23.64 11.63 -0.65
CA GLU A 154 25.10 11.78 -0.70
C GLU A 154 25.51 13.20 -1.14
#